data_AF-A0A2S2N6P0-F1
#
_entry.id   AF-A0A2S2N6P0-F1
#
_cell.length_a   1.000
_cell.length_b   1.000
_cell.length_c   1.000
_cell.angle_alpha   90.00
_cell.angle_beta   90.00
_cell.angle_gamma   90.00
#
_symmetry.space_group_name_H-M   'P 1'
#
loop_
_entity.id
_entity.type
_entity.pdbx_description
1 polymer ?
#
loop_
_entity_poly.entity_id
_entity_poly.type
_entity_poly.pdbx_seq_one_letter_code
_entity_poly.pdbx_strand_id
1 'polypeptide(L)'
;MAVGAKPNTELAADAGLEIDSKLDGYLVNSELQARTDLYIAGDCACFYDKQLGRRRVEHHDHAVISGRLAGENMAGAAKPYQHQPMFWSDIGPSVGYEAIGIVDSSLITMGVFAKGNHKDPSLLANETDQNTSTNKKEINEELVSKNNEHISENDYNKGVVFYLKNDVIVGIVLWNLFNRMSIARQVLKSDRCYKDLNEVAKLFNIHGDSS
;
A
#
# COMPACT_ATOMS: atom_id res chain seq x y z
N MET A 1 -22.89 -0.87 4.24
CA MET A 1 -21.93 -1.74 4.97
C MET A 1 -20.59 -1.66 4.26
N ALA A 2 -19.47 -1.66 5.00
CA ALA A 2 -18.11 -1.63 4.44
C ALA A 2 -17.42 -2.98 4.71
N VAL A 3 -17.73 -3.99 3.88
CA VAL A 3 -17.26 -5.39 4.05
C VAL A 3 -16.45 -5.87 2.83
N GLY A 4 -15.84 -4.94 2.11
CA GLY A 4 -15.12 -5.18 0.84
C GLY A 4 -15.98 -4.94 -0.40
N ALA A 5 -15.34 -4.98 -1.57
CA ALA A 5 -15.96 -4.84 -2.88
C ALA A 5 -15.76 -6.10 -3.74
N LYS A 6 -16.66 -6.31 -4.70
CA LYS A 6 -16.50 -7.31 -5.76
C LYS A 6 -16.15 -6.60 -7.06
N PRO A 7 -15.20 -7.12 -7.86
CA PRO A 7 -14.94 -6.58 -9.18
C PRO A 7 -16.18 -6.74 -10.07
N ASN A 8 -16.48 -5.74 -10.89
CA ASN A 8 -17.59 -5.82 -11.83
C ASN A 8 -17.17 -6.65 -13.06
N THR A 9 -17.52 -7.94 -13.04
CA THR A 9 -17.13 -8.94 -14.03
C THR A 9 -18.28 -9.45 -14.89
N GLU A 10 -19.42 -8.74 -14.92
CA GLU A 10 -20.64 -9.15 -15.62
C GLU A 10 -20.42 -9.40 -17.12
N LEU A 11 -19.50 -8.66 -17.75
CA LEU A 11 -19.19 -8.80 -19.18
C LEU A 11 -18.36 -10.05 -19.51
N ALA A 12 -17.75 -10.71 -18.52
CA ALA A 12 -16.80 -11.77 -18.79
C ALA A 12 -17.43 -13.00 -19.45
N ALA A 13 -18.63 -13.40 -19.01
CA ALA A 13 -19.31 -14.58 -19.51
C ALA A 13 -19.68 -14.41 -20.99
N ASP A 14 -20.34 -13.29 -21.32
CA ASP A 14 -20.78 -12.99 -22.68
C ASP A 14 -19.61 -12.75 -23.64
N ALA A 15 -18.52 -12.15 -23.14
CA ALA A 15 -17.32 -11.86 -23.93
C ALA A 15 -16.28 -12.99 -23.97
N GLY A 16 -16.50 -14.10 -23.26
CA GLY A 16 -15.54 -15.22 -23.18
C GLY A 16 -14.18 -14.81 -22.58
N LEU A 17 -14.21 -13.93 -21.58
CA LEU A 17 -13.01 -13.45 -20.87
C LEU A 17 -12.77 -14.30 -19.62
N GLU A 18 -11.50 -14.55 -19.32
CA GLU A 18 -11.09 -15.35 -18.18
C GLU A 18 -11.12 -14.53 -16.88
N ILE A 19 -11.67 -15.11 -15.82
CA ILE A 19 -11.69 -14.57 -14.46
C ILE A 19 -10.86 -15.50 -13.56
N ASP A 20 -10.12 -14.94 -12.60
CA ASP A 20 -9.46 -15.76 -11.59
C ASP A 20 -10.46 -16.37 -10.60
N SER A 21 -10.47 -17.69 -10.47
CA SER A 21 -11.42 -18.42 -9.62
C SER A 21 -11.29 -18.14 -8.10
N LYS A 22 -10.18 -17.59 -7.63
CA LYS A 22 -9.90 -17.37 -6.19
C LYS A 22 -9.83 -15.90 -5.82
N LEU A 23 -9.16 -15.10 -6.66
CA LEU A 23 -8.91 -13.68 -6.45
C LEU A 23 -10.01 -12.79 -7.04
N ASP A 24 -10.84 -13.38 -7.91
CA ASP A 24 -11.83 -12.69 -8.74
C ASP A 24 -11.16 -11.69 -9.71
N GLY A 25 -11.96 -11.06 -10.56
CA GLY A 25 -11.48 -10.09 -11.56
C GLY A 25 -10.91 -10.72 -12.83
N TYR A 26 -10.82 -9.92 -13.88
CA TYR A 26 -10.35 -10.36 -15.20
C TYR A 26 -8.87 -10.68 -15.17
N LEU A 27 -8.49 -11.86 -15.65
CA LEU A 27 -7.09 -12.21 -15.85
C LEU A 27 -6.50 -11.39 -16.99
N VAL A 28 -5.38 -10.72 -16.71
CA VAL A 28 -4.62 -9.96 -17.71
C VAL A 28 -3.19 -10.46 -17.86
N ASN A 29 -2.58 -10.27 -19.02
CA ASN A 29 -1.14 -10.54 -19.20
C ASN A 29 -0.28 -9.45 -18.52
N SER A 30 1.04 -9.52 -18.72
CA SER A 30 1.98 -8.53 -18.15
C SER A 30 1.75 -7.10 -18.66
N GLU A 31 1.10 -6.92 -19.80
CA GLU A 31 0.82 -5.62 -20.42
C GLU A 31 -0.60 -5.13 -20.13
N LEU A 32 -1.30 -5.78 -19.18
CA LEU A 32 -2.68 -5.50 -18.78
C LEU A 32 -3.75 -5.87 -19.82
N GLN A 33 -3.41 -6.70 -20.82
CA GLN A 33 -4.38 -7.18 -21.82
C GLN A 33 -5.13 -8.42 -21.34
N ALA A 34 -6.45 -8.42 -21.52
CA ALA A 34 -7.29 -9.63 -21.40
C ALA A 34 -7.45 -10.35 -22.76
N ARG A 35 -7.43 -9.59 -23.87
CA ARG A 35 -7.42 -10.07 -25.27
C ARG A 35 -6.65 -9.07 -26.13
N THR A 36 -6.43 -9.42 -27.40
CA THR A 36 -5.97 -8.45 -28.41
C THR A 36 -6.87 -7.21 -28.37
N ASP A 37 -6.25 -6.03 -28.27
CA ASP A 37 -6.91 -4.72 -28.22
C ASP A 37 -7.91 -4.51 -27.07
N LEU A 38 -7.88 -5.36 -26.03
CA LEU A 38 -8.72 -5.24 -24.83
C LEU A 38 -7.87 -5.27 -23.56
N TYR A 39 -7.95 -4.20 -22.78
CA TYR A 39 -7.17 -4.00 -21.56
C TYR A 39 -8.07 -3.84 -20.35
N ILE A 40 -7.59 -4.29 -19.17
CA ILE A 40 -8.28 -4.13 -17.89
C ILE A 40 -7.32 -3.48 -16.90
N ALA A 41 -7.81 -2.49 -16.15
CA ALA A 41 -7.06 -1.74 -15.15
C ALA A 41 -7.90 -1.57 -13.87
N GLY A 42 -7.25 -1.13 -12.79
CA GLY A 42 -7.88 -0.88 -11.49
C GLY A 42 -8.48 -2.14 -10.85
N ASP A 43 -9.54 -1.94 -10.06
CA ASP A 43 -10.09 -2.96 -9.14
C ASP A 43 -10.56 -4.25 -9.83
N CYS A 44 -10.88 -4.18 -11.13
CA CYS A 44 -11.31 -5.33 -11.92
C CYS A 44 -10.15 -6.16 -12.49
N ALA A 45 -8.90 -5.68 -12.42
CA ALA A 45 -7.75 -6.37 -12.99
C ALA A 45 -7.13 -7.37 -12.00
N CYS A 46 -7.14 -8.65 -12.36
CA CYS A 46 -6.31 -9.67 -11.72
C CYS A 46 -4.98 -9.75 -12.46
N PHE A 47 -4.03 -8.92 -12.06
CA PHE A 47 -2.73 -8.76 -12.72
C PHE A 47 -1.66 -9.69 -12.14
N TYR A 48 -0.54 -9.82 -12.84
CA TYR A 48 0.62 -10.57 -12.37
C TYR A 48 1.67 -9.62 -11.78
N ASP A 49 1.82 -9.66 -10.46
CA ASP A 49 2.92 -8.99 -9.75
C ASP A 49 4.17 -9.85 -9.87
N LYS A 50 5.26 -9.27 -10.36
CA LYS A 50 6.50 -10.03 -10.61
C LYS A 50 7.07 -10.65 -9.33
N GLN A 51 6.93 -9.98 -8.18
CA GLN A 51 7.41 -10.51 -6.89
C GLN A 51 6.39 -11.42 -6.23
N LEU A 52 5.11 -11.06 -6.30
CA LEU A 52 4.07 -11.65 -5.44
C LEU A 52 3.11 -12.60 -6.17
N GLY A 53 3.23 -12.72 -7.49
CA GLY A 53 2.37 -13.55 -8.32
C GLY A 53 1.03 -12.88 -8.65
N ARG A 54 0.02 -13.70 -8.96
CA ARG A 54 -1.32 -13.20 -9.29
C ARG A 54 -1.96 -12.49 -8.10
N ARG A 55 -2.51 -11.31 -8.36
CA ARG A 55 -3.20 -10.50 -7.35
C ARG A 55 -4.23 -9.54 -7.96
N ARG A 56 -5.19 -9.14 -7.13
CA ARG A 56 -6.14 -8.05 -7.35
C ARG A 56 -6.07 -7.12 -6.14
N VAL A 57 -6.16 -5.81 -6.33
CA VAL A 57 -6.11 -4.82 -5.23
C VAL A 57 -7.11 -3.70 -5.45
N GLU A 58 -7.58 -3.09 -4.38
CA GLU A 58 -8.56 -1.99 -4.36
C GLU A 58 -7.85 -0.69 -3.94
N HIS A 59 -6.83 -0.30 -4.72
CA HIS A 59 -5.94 0.83 -4.39
C HIS A 59 -6.05 1.93 -5.43
N HIS A 60 -6.18 3.18 -4.99
CA HIS A 60 -6.14 4.34 -5.88
C HIS A 60 -4.83 4.40 -6.70
N ASP A 61 -3.68 4.18 -6.05
CA ASP A 61 -2.37 4.09 -6.71
C ASP A 61 -2.36 3.02 -7.82
N HIS A 62 -2.99 1.86 -7.59
CA HIS A 62 -3.12 0.83 -8.62
C HIS A 62 -3.96 1.33 -9.80
N ALA A 63 -5.13 1.90 -9.55
CA ALA A 63 -6.05 2.35 -10.59
C ALA A 63 -5.41 3.44 -11.48
N VAL A 64 -4.74 4.43 -10.87
CA VAL A 64 -4.05 5.50 -11.61
C VAL A 64 -2.93 4.94 -12.49
N ILE A 65 -2.04 4.12 -11.92
CA ILE A 65 -0.85 3.66 -12.65
C ILE A 65 -1.19 2.58 -13.68
N SER A 66 -2.10 1.66 -13.36
CA SER A 66 -2.55 0.63 -14.32
C SER A 66 -3.39 1.25 -15.44
N GLY A 67 -4.25 2.22 -15.15
CA GLY A 67 -5.03 2.94 -16.17
C GLY A 67 -4.13 3.71 -17.14
N ARG A 68 -3.13 4.43 -16.63
CA ARG A 68 -2.13 5.10 -17.47
C ARG A 68 -1.39 4.10 -18.34
N LEU A 69 -0.89 3.00 -17.77
CA LEU A 69 -0.16 1.99 -18.52
C LEU A 69 -1.04 1.34 -19.61
N ALA A 70 -2.29 1.00 -19.29
CA ALA A 70 -3.23 0.46 -20.26
C ALA A 70 -3.42 1.44 -21.44
N GLY A 71 -3.60 2.74 -21.15
CA GLY A 71 -3.68 3.76 -22.20
C GLY A 71 -2.42 3.88 -23.05
N GLU A 72 -1.22 3.81 -22.44
CA GLU A 72 0.05 3.78 -23.17
C GLU A 72 0.14 2.54 -24.07
N ASN A 73 -0.27 1.37 -23.58
CA ASN A 73 -0.22 0.12 -24.36
C ASN A 73 -1.26 0.08 -25.47
N MET A 74 -2.45 0.66 -25.25
CA MET A 74 -3.44 0.90 -26.30
C MET A 74 -2.89 1.82 -27.41
N ALA A 75 -1.95 2.72 -27.08
CA ALA A 75 -1.24 3.56 -28.04
C ALA A 75 0.04 2.91 -28.62
N GLY A 76 0.26 1.61 -28.39
CA GLY A 76 1.36 0.84 -28.97
C GLY A 76 2.66 0.81 -28.17
N ALA A 77 2.64 1.20 -26.89
CA ALA A 77 3.86 1.21 -26.07
C ALA A 77 4.40 -0.18 -25.70
N ALA A 78 3.54 -1.21 -25.62
CA ALA A 78 3.88 -2.59 -25.25
C ALA A 78 4.78 -2.71 -23.99
N LYS A 79 4.40 -2.02 -22.91
CA LYS A 79 5.14 -1.94 -21.65
C LYS A 79 4.53 -2.87 -20.59
N PRO A 80 5.34 -3.61 -19.83
CA PRO A 80 4.85 -4.46 -18.75
C PRO A 80 4.49 -3.65 -17.49
N TYR A 81 3.48 -4.11 -16.75
CA TYR A 81 3.11 -3.61 -15.44
C TYR A 81 4.08 -4.11 -14.37
N GLN A 82 4.99 -3.23 -13.94
CA GLN A 82 6.03 -3.52 -12.93
C GLN A 82 5.82 -2.74 -11.63
N HIS A 83 4.70 -2.05 -11.51
CA HIS A 83 4.39 -1.21 -10.35
C HIS A 83 3.91 -2.08 -9.19
N GLN A 84 4.40 -1.80 -7.97
CA GLN A 84 3.93 -2.44 -6.74
C GLN A 84 2.90 -1.54 -6.06
N PRO A 85 1.59 -1.73 -6.23
CA PRO A 85 0.62 -0.76 -5.75
C PRO A 85 0.67 -0.63 -4.22
N MET A 86 0.57 0.60 -3.74
CA MET A 86 0.52 0.93 -2.30
C MET A 86 -0.90 1.32 -1.88
N PHE A 87 -1.18 1.19 -0.58
CA PHE A 87 -2.43 1.62 0.06
C PHE A 87 -2.14 2.62 1.18
N TRP A 88 -3.04 3.57 1.42
CA TRP A 88 -2.99 4.44 2.59
C TRP A 88 -4.36 4.61 3.22
N SER A 89 -4.38 4.92 4.51
CA SER A 89 -5.59 5.26 5.26
C SER A 89 -5.27 6.24 6.38
N ASP A 90 -6.02 7.33 6.43
CA ASP A 90 -5.98 8.30 7.52
C ASP A 90 -7.22 8.15 8.40
N ILE A 91 -7.02 7.97 9.71
CA ILE A 91 -8.07 7.94 10.71
C ILE A 91 -8.02 9.27 11.47
N GLY A 92 -8.78 10.23 10.97
CA GLY A 92 -8.70 11.60 11.47
C GLY A 92 -7.33 12.25 11.17
N PRO A 93 -6.94 13.30 11.91
CA PRO A 93 -5.75 14.08 11.59
C PRO A 93 -4.43 13.52 12.15
N SER A 94 -4.48 12.52 13.03
CA SER A 94 -3.32 12.12 13.86
C SER A 94 -2.83 10.69 13.63
N VAL A 95 -3.59 9.87 12.89
CA VAL A 95 -3.27 8.46 12.68
C VAL A 95 -3.31 8.16 11.19
N GLY A 96 -2.17 7.78 10.63
CA GLY A 96 -2.03 7.38 9.24
C GLY A 96 -1.35 6.01 9.10
N TYR A 97 -1.80 5.26 8.10
CA TYR A 97 -1.22 3.98 7.71
C TYR A 97 -0.85 4.00 6.24
N GLU A 98 0.29 3.41 5.90
CA GLU A 98 0.62 3.02 4.52
C GLU A 98 0.91 1.52 4.48
N ALA A 99 0.55 0.85 3.39
CA ALA A 99 0.77 -0.58 3.22
C ALA A 99 1.23 -0.91 1.79
N ILE A 100 2.07 -1.93 1.68
CA ILE A 100 2.54 -2.45 0.40
C ILE A 100 2.80 -3.96 0.49
N GLY A 101 2.56 -4.68 -0.61
CA GLY A 101 2.81 -6.12 -0.71
C GLY A 101 1.62 -6.99 -0.27
N ILE A 102 1.90 -8.14 0.36
CA ILE A 102 0.92 -9.05 0.97
C ILE A 102 0.87 -8.79 2.47
N VAL A 103 -0.22 -8.17 2.93
CA VAL A 103 -0.43 -7.76 4.33
C VAL A 103 -1.58 -8.56 4.94
N ASP A 104 -1.29 -9.80 5.33
CA ASP A 104 -2.25 -10.74 5.91
C ASP A 104 -1.81 -11.11 7.33
N SER A 105 -2.67 -10.86 8.32
CA SER A 105 -2.35 -11.08 9.74
C SER A 105 -2.16 -12.55 10.13
N SER A 106 -2.52 -13.49 9.25
CA SER A 106 -2.21 -14.91 9.43
C SER A 106 -0.76 -15.26 9.13
N LEU A 107 -0.01 -14.36 8.46
CA LEU A 107 1.42 -14.54 8.21
C LEU A 107 2.24 -14.28 9.48
N ILE A 108 3.46 -14.81 9.49
CA ILE A 108 4.45 -14.44 10.50
C ILE A 108 4.73 -12.96 10.34
N THR A 109 4.66 -12.21 11.44
CA THR A 109 4.92 -10.78 11.45
C THR A 109 5.99 -10.42 12.47
N MET A 110 6.70 -9.33 12.19
CA MET A 110 7.56 -8.69 13.16
C MET A 110 7.33 -7.19 13.14
N GLY A 111 6.86 -6.65 14.26
CA GLY A 111 6.66 -5.22 14.46
C GLY A 111 7.82 -4.58 15.19
N VAL A 112 8.27 -3.42 14.72
CA VAL A 112 9.24 -2.56 15.44
C VAL A 112 8.60 -1.20 15.62
N PHE A 113 8.49 -0.77 16.87
CA PHE A 113 7.76 0.43 17.27
C PHE A 113 8.67 1.39 18.02
N ALA A 114 8.39 2.68 17.91
CA ALA A 114 9.12 3.73 18.60
C ALA A 114 8.18 4.82 19.13
N LYS A 115 8.67 5.54 20.14
CA LYS A 115 8.04 6.77 20.61
C LYS A 115 8.43 7.91 19.66
N GLY A 116 7.44 8.60 19.13
CA GLY A 116 7.58 9.82 18.34
C GLY A 116 7.28 11.04 19.21
N ASN A 117 7.90 12.18 18.91
CA ASN A 117 7.49 13.45 19.52
C ASN A 117 6.17 13.91 18.90
N HIS A 118 5.23 14.44 19.68
CA HIS A 118 3.98 15.04 19.15
C HIS A 118 4.20 16.24 18.20
N LYS A 119 5.45 16.70 18.05
CA LYS A 119 5.91 17.72 17.09
C LYS A 119 6.66 17.13 15.88
N ASP A 120 6.68 15.81 15.73
CA ASP A 120 7.38 15.14 14.62
C ASP A 120 6.66 15.53 13.30
N PRO A 121 7.33 16.24 12.38
CA PRO A 121 6.73 16.67 11.11
C PRO A 121 6.23 15.50 10.25
N SER A 122 6.67 14.27 10.57
CA SER A 122 6.20 13.02 10.00
C SER A 122 4.80 12.59 10.47
N LEU A 123 4.08 13.40 11.26
CA LEU A 123 2.65 13.22 11.56
C LEU A 123 1.75 14.13 10.70
N LEU A 124 2.34 15.07 9.96
CA LEU A 124 1.59 15.91 9.03
C LEU A 124 1.31 15.09 7.76
N ALA A 125 0.02 14.81 7.54
CA ALA A 125 -0.47 14.02 6.43
C ALA A 125 0.11 14.47 5.07
N ASN A 126 0.33 13.45 4.23
CA ASN A 126 0.94 13.47 2.92
C ASN A 126 0.55 14.65 1.99
N GLU A 127 1.57 15.34 1.46
CA GLU A 127 1.53 16.10 0.18
C GLU A 127 1.67 15.17 -1.04
N THR A 128 1.13 13.94 -1.02
CA THR A 128 1.25 13.02 -2.18
C THR A 128 0.11 13.13 -3.21
N ASP A 129 -0.93 13.90 -2.93
CA ASP A 129 -1.94 14.29 -3.93
C ASP A 129 -1.76 15.76 -4.34
N GLN A 130 -1.01 16.02 -5.41
CA GLN A 130 -0.98 17.34 -6.06
C GLN A 130 -2.31 17.71 -6.77
N ASN A 131 -3.41 16.97 -6.59
CA ASN A 131 -4.64 17.19 -7.37
C ASN A 131 -5.98 17.16 -6.60
N THR A 132 -5.99 17.24 -5.27
CA THR A 132 -7.23 17.54 -4.51
C THR A 132 -7.08 18.84 -3.74
N SER A 133 -7.25 19.95 -4.46
CA SER A 133 -7.40 21.29 -3.88
C SER A 133 -8.71 21.37 -3.10
N THR A 134 -8.65 21.19 -1.79
CA THR A 134 -9.63 21.78 -0.85
C THR A 134 -8.93 22.18 0.44
N ASN A 135 -9.11 23.45 0.81
CA ASN A 135 -8.51 24.15 1.96
C ASN A 135 -8.56 23.34 3.27
N LYS A 136 -7.49 22.60 3.59
CA LYS A 136 -7.29 21.93 4.90
C LYS A 136 -6.47 22.76 5.90
N LYS A 137 -5.96 23.94 5.52
CA LYS A 137 -5.05 24.73 6.38
C LYS A 137 -5.73 25.41 7.57
N GLU A 138 -7.02 25.71 7.54
CA GLU A 138 -7.66 26.53 8.58
C GLU A 138 -8.31 25.73 9.73
N ILE A 139 -8.46 24.41 9.61
CA ILE A 139 -9.18 23.60 10.63
C ILE A 139 -8.24 23.09 11.75
N ASN A 140 -6.92 23.15 11.55
CA ASN A 140 -5.96 22.46 12.42
C ASN A 140 -5.58 23.19 13.72
N GLU A 141 -5.83 24.49 13.88
CA GLU A 141 -5.40 25.22 15.08
C GLU A 141 -6.38 25.13 16.26
N GLU A 142 -7.69 24.96 16.03
CA GLU A 142 -8.67 24.95 17.13
C GLU A 142 -8.85 23.59 17.81
N LEU A 143 -8.68 22.48 17.09
CA LEU A 143 -8.95 21.12 17.61
C LEU A 143 -7.85 20.58 18.56
N VAL A 144 -6.64 21.12 18.50
CA VAL A 144 -5.50 20.68 19.34
C VAL A 144 -5.70 21.05 20.81
N SER A 145 -6.60 21.99 21.11
CA SER A 145 -6.75 22.57 22.45
C SER A 145 -7.70 21.82 23.41
N LYS A 146 -8.43 20.79 22.96
CA LYS A 146 -9.53 20.21 23.77
C LYS A 146 -9.47 18.73 24.15
N ASN A 147 -8.52 17.93 23.65
CA ASN A 147 -8.45 16.51 23.99
C ASN A 147 -7.14 16.17 24.72
N ASN A 148 -6.98 16.71 25.93
CA ASN A 148 -6.04 16.18 26.92
C ASN A 148 -6.76 15.11 27.76
N GLU A 149 -6.97 13.93 27.20
CA GLU A 149 -7.33 12.75 27.98
C GLU A 149 -6.22 11.69 27.83
N HIS A 150 -5.52 11.46 28.95
CA HIS A 150 -4.67 10.31 29.28
C HIS A 150 -3.92 9.62 28.12
N ILE A 151 -2.79 10.19 27.70
CA ILE A 151 -1.73 9.43 27.00
C ILE A 151 -0.72 9.04 28.06
N SER A 152 -0.48 7.73 28.23
CA SER A 152 0.52 7.26 29.18
C SER A 152 1.92 7.54 28.62
N GLU A 153 2.90 7.89 29.47
CA GLU A 153 4.29 8.17 29.06
C GLU A 153 5.00 6.96 28.38
N ASN A 154 4.32 5.82 28.25
CA ASN A 154 4.83 4.56 27.69
C ASN A 154 4.28 4.18 26.32
N ASP A 155 3.48 5.01 25.67
CA ASP A 155 2.80 4.61 24.43
C ASP A 155 3.65 4.85 23.18
N TYR A 156 3.88 3.78 22.40
CA TYR A 156 4.38 3.88 21.03
C TYR A 156 3.37 4.61 20.15
N ASN A 157 3.84 5.41 19.19
CA ASN A 157 2.95 6.15 18.28
C ASN A 157 3.35 6.07 16.80
N LYS A 158 4.39 5.31 16.48
CA LYS A 158 4.81 4.99 15.13
C LYS A 158 5.53 3.64 15.08
N GLY A 159 5.54 3.02 13.90
CA GLY A 159 6.27 1.77 13.72
C GLY A 159 6.11 1.17 12.33
N VAL A 160 6.87 0.11 12.12
CA VAL A 160 6.84 -0.71 10.90
C VAL A 160 6.53 -2.15 11.28
N VAL A 161 5.66 -2.79 10.50
CA VAL A 161 5.35 -4.21 10.62
C VAL A 161 5.76 -4.90 9.33
N PHE A 162 6.63 -5.89 9.44
CA PHE A 162 7.06 -6.74 8.33
C PHE A 162 6.22 -8.02 8.32
N TYR A 163 5.72 -8.40 7.15
CA TYR A 163 4.99 -9.66 6.91
C TYR A 163 5.91 -10.62 6.18
N LEU A 164 6.04 -11.83 6.69
CA LEU A 164 7.04 -12.81 6.24
C LEU A 164 6.40 -14.08 5.69
N LYS A 165 7.02 -14.59 4.63
CA LYS A 165 6.75 -15.93 4.08
C LYS A 165 8.08 -16.59 3.75
N ASN A 166 8.37 -17.73 4.37
CA ASN A 166 9.65 -18.45 4.23
C ASN A 166 10.87 -17.52 4.49
N ASP A 167 10.81 -16.74 5.57
CA ASP A 167 11.85 -15.76 5.99
C ASP A 167 12.14 -14.62 4.99
N VAL A 168 11.27 -14.44 3.99
CA VAL A 168 11.31 -13.31 3.04
C VAL A 168 10.18 -12.34 3.36
N ILE A 169 10.49 -11.05 3.34
CA ILE A 169 9.49 -9.99 3.52
C ILE A 169 8.60 -9.94 2.26
N VAL A 170 7.31 -10.19 2.44
CA VAL A 170 6.30 -10.14 1.37
C VAL A 170 5.33 -8.98 1.50
N GLY A 171 5.29 -8.32 2.66
CA GLY A 171 4.47 -7.14 2.89
C GLY A 171 5.02 -6.26 4.01
N ILE A 172 4.66 -4.98 3.98
CA ILE A 172 5.08 -3.97 4.95
C ILE A 172 3.88 -3.08 5.25
N VAL A 173 3.61 -2.87 6.53
CA VAL A 173 2.70 -1.82 7.02
C VAL A 173 3.53 -0.78 7.76
N LEU A 174 3.29 0.48 7.44
CA LEU A 174 3.88 1.66 8.05
C LEU A 174 2.78 2.36 8.84
N TRP A 175 2.99 2.54 10.13
CA TRP A 175 2.10 3.29 11.00
C TRP A 175 2.79 4.59 11.40
N ASN A 176 2.20 5.73 11.02
CA ASN A 176 2.74 7.07 11.27
C ASN A 176 4.20 7.22 10.81
N LEU A 177 4.53 6.64 9.65
CA LEU A 177 5.85 6.72 9.00
C LEU A 177 5.67 7.08 7.52
N PHE A 178 5.49 8.37 7.23
CA PHE A 178 5.33 8.86 5.86
C PHE A 178 6.68 9.03 5.13
N ASN A 179 6.63 9.14 3.81
CA ASN A 179 7.79 9.30 2.93
C ASN A 179 8.81 8.14 2.99
N ARG A 180 8.39 6.95 3.47
CA ARG A 180 9.21 5.74 3.52
C ARG A 180 8.78 4.66 2.53
N MET A 181 7.77 4.92 1.72
CA MET A 181 7.27 3.96 0.72
C MET A 181 8.32 3.57 -0.34
N SER A 182 9.23 4.48 -0.71
CA SER A 182 10.35 4.16 -1.61
C SER A 182 11.28 3.09 -1.03
N ILE A 183 11.59 3.19 0.26
CA ILE A 183 12.39 2.22 1.02
C ILE A 183 11.62 0.90 1.12
N ALA A 184 10.33 0.93 1.44
CA ALA A 184 9.50 -0.26 1.52
C ALA A 184 9.47 -1.05 0.19
N ARG A 185 9.32 -0.34 -0.94
CA ARG A 185 9.44 -0.94 -2.30
C ARG A 185 10.79 -1.58 -2.54
N GLN A 186 11.88 -0.94 -2.12
CA GLN A 186 13.23 -1.47 -2.29
C GLN A 186 13.45 -2.74 -1.45
N VAL A 187 12.94 -2.77 -0.21
CA VAL A 187 12.99 -3.94 0.66
C VAL A 187 12.25 -5.11 0.02
N LEU A 188 11.02 -4.90 -0.47
CA LEU A 188 10.23 -5.94 -1.15
C LEU A 188 10.88 -6.46 -2.43
N LYS A 189 11.56 -5.61 -3.20
CA LYS A 189 12.24 -6.02 -4.44
C LYS A 189 13.51 -6.85 -4.22
N SER A 190 14.02 -6.89 -3.00
CA SER A 190 15.37 -7.41 -2.76
C SER A 190 15.45 -8.95 -2.74
N ASP A 191 14.31 -9.67 -2.63
CA ASP A 191 14.23 -11.13 -2.43
C ASP A 191 15.19 -11.65 -1.32
N ARG A 192 15.53 -10.80 -0.35
CA ARG A 192 16.50 -11.11 0.70
C ARG A 192 15.83 -11.76 1.89
N CYS A 193 16.47 -12.80 2.42
CA CYS A 193 16.28 -13.21 3.80
C CYS A 193 17.10 -12.28 4.70
N TYR A 194 16.44 -11.70 5.70
CA TYR A 194 17.06 -10.84 6.69
C TYR A 194 17.25 -11.60 8.00
N LYS A 195 18.49 -11.73 8.45
CA LYS A 195 18.83 -12.39 9.73
C LYS A 195 18.38 -11.59 10.95
N ASP A 196 18.39 -10.26 10.82
CA ASP A 196 17.93 -9.33 11.84
C ASP A 196 17.12 -8.22 11.19
N LEU A 197 15.81 -8.26 11.42
CA LEU A 197 14.88 -7.27 10.88
C LEU A 197 14.91 -5.96 11.68
N ASN A 198 15.54 -5.90 12.87
CA ASN A 198 15.77 -4.63 13.56
C ASN A 198 16.70 -3.72 12.77
N GLU A 199 17.71 -4.27 12.09
CA GLU A 199 18.56 -3.50 11.17
C GLU A 199 17.77 -2.96 9.97
N VAL A 200 16.78 -3.71 9.50
CA VAL A 200 15.88 -3.25 8.43
C VAL A 200 14.99 -2.11 8.93
N ALA A 201 14.47 -2.21 10.16
CA ALA A 201 13.64 -1.16 10.77
C ALA A 201 14.38 0.18 10.91
N LYS A 202 15.70 0.18 11.11
CA LYS A 202 16.50 1.42 11.14
C LYS A 202 16.43 2.20 9.84
N LEU A 203 16.22 1.55 8.69
CA LEU A 203 16.00 2.22 7.40
C LEU A 203 14.73 3.09 7.40
N PHE A 204 13.78 2.78 8.28
CA PHE A 204 12.53 3.51 8.46
C PHE A 204 12.62 4.58 9.56
N ASN A 205 13.83 4.90 10.05
CA ASN A 205 14.07 5.76 11.21
C ASN A 205 13.37 5.28 12.49
N ILE A 206 13.22 3.96 12.62
CA ILE A 206 12.82 3.33 13.89
C ILE A 206 14.10 2.86 14.58
N HIS A 207 14.46 3.56 15.65
CA HIS A 207 15.54 3.15 16.54
C HIS A 207 14.91 2.41 17.71
N GLY A 208 15.35 1.18 17.96
CA GLY A 208 15.04 0.54 19.23
C GLY A 208 15.71 1.32 20.34
N ASP A 209 14.97 1.63 21.41
CA ASP A 209 15.58 2.15 22.63
C ASP A 209 16.63 1.12 23.07
N SER A 210 17.90 1.48 22.87
CA SER A 210 19.01 0.64 23.32
C SER A 210 18.99 0.68 24.84
N SER A 211 18.41 -0.36 25.44
CA SER A 211 18.44 -0.59 26.88
C SER A 211 19.81 -1.12 27.31
#